data_AF-A0A7X6VX81-F1
#
_entry.id   AF-A0A7X6VX81-F1
#
_cell.length_a   1.000
_cell.length_b   1.000
_cell.length_c   1.000
_cell.angle_alpha   90.00
_cell.angle_beta   90.00
_cell.angle_gamma   90.00
#
_symmetry.space_group_name_H-M   'P 1'
#
loop_
_entity.id
_entity.type
_entity.pdbx_description
1 polymer ?
#
loop_
_entity_poly.entity_id
_entity_poly.type
_entity_poly.pdbx_seq_one_letter_code
_entity_poly.pdbx_strand_id
1 'polypeptide(L)'
;MKKVFILSALVFITFLGNAQKGLVTKAQSLKEAGKLDEALQNINKAIDPSNDKADKTINWPNTWEVRGEVYQAIFQSKNAEFKKLADDPLTEAV
;
A
#
# COMPACT_ATOMS: atom_id res chain seq x y z
N MET A 1 15.63 16.02 -32.08
CA MET A 1 15.66 16.41 -30.64
C MET A 1 14.27 16.69 -30.06
N LYS A 2 13.40 17.51 -30.68
CA LYS A 2 12.03 17.78 -30.17
C LYS A 2 11.17 16.51 -29.95
N LYS A 3 11.21 15.55 -30.89
CA LYS A 3 10.45 14.29 -30.77
C LYS A 3 10.93 13.40 -29.62
N VAL A 4 12.24 13.40 -29.32
CA VAL A 4 12.83 12.67 -28.19
C VAL A 4 12.39 13.31 -26.88
N PHE A 5 12.40 14.63 -26.79
CA PHE A 5 11.88 15.36 -25.62
C PHE A 5 10.39 15.09 -25.35
N ILE A 6 9.56 15.05 -26.40
CA ILE A 6 8.13 14.72 -26.27
C ILE A 6 7.95 13.27 -25.80
N LEU A 7 8.73 12.33 -26.35
CA LEU A 7 8.67 10.92 -25.93
C LEU A 7 9.09 10.75 -24.47
N SER A 8 10.18 11.40 -24.06
CA SER A 8 10.65 11.39 -22.67
C SER A 8 9.62 12.00 -21.72
N ALA A 9 9.00 13.13 -22.08
CA ALA A 9 7.94 13.74 -21.28
C ALA A 9 6.71 12.81 -21.14
N LEU A 10 6.35 12.08 -22.21
CA LEU A 10 5.24 11.11 -22.18
C LEU A 10 5.52 9.93 -21.22
N VAL A 11 6.77 9.44 -21.21
CA VAL A 11 7.20 8.35 -20.30
C VAL A 11 7.16 8.80 -18.84
N PHE A 12 7.55 10.04 -18.52
CA PHE A 12 7.48 10.54 -17.13
C PHE A 12 6.06 10.62 -16.57
N ILE A 13 5.06 10.92 -17.42
CA ILE A 13 3.65 11.02 -16.99
C ILE A 13 3.08 9.64 -16.59
N THR A 14 3.52 8.56 -17.23
CA THR A 14 3.04 7.20 -16.91
C THR A 14 3.67 6.64 -15.63
N PHE A 15 4.88 7.04 -15.26
CA PHE A 15 5.51 6.62 -14.00
C PHE A 15 4.80 7.17 -12.76
N LEU A 16 4.29 8.40 -12.82
CA LEU A 16 3.63 9.04 -11.68
C LEU A 16 2.32 8.36 -11.24
N GLY A 17 1.69 7.57 -12.12
CA GLY A 17 0.46 6.83 -11.85
C GLY A 17 0.65 5.41 -11.32
N ASN A 18 1.86 4.84 -11.41
CA ASN A 18 2.15 3.46 -10.98
C ASN A 18 2.75 3.38 -9.57
N ALA A 19 3.25 4.50 -9.03
CA ALA A 19 3.86 4.54 -7.69
C ALA A 19 2.92 4.03 -6.58
N GLN A 20 1.62 4.33 -6.67
CA GLN A 20 0.61 3.95 -5.68
C GLN A 20 0.41 2.43 -5.59
N LYS A 21 0.29 1.74 -6.74
CA LYS A 21 0.16 0.27 -6.77
C LYS A 21 1.41 -0.42 -6.24
N GLY A 22 2.58 0.20 -6.45
CA GLY A 22 3.83 -0.23 -5.85
C GLY A 22 3.81 -0.26 -4.32
N LEU A 23 3.05 0.63 -3.66
CA LEU A 23 2.88 0.60 -2.20
C LEU A 23 2.12 -0.65 -1.74
N VAL A 24 1.09 -1.07 -2.47
CA VAL A 24 0.31 -2.29 -2.17
C VAL A 24 1.18 -3.53 -2.32
N THR A 25 1.89 -3.66 -3.45
CA THR A 25 2.82 -4.78 -3.67
C THR A 25 3.93 -4.80 -2.62
N LYS A 26 4.46 -3.62 -2.25
CA LYS A 26 5.46 -3.51 -1.19
C LYS A 26 4.91 -3.93 0.17
N ALA A 27 3.68 -3.53 0.51
CA ALA A 27 3.02 -3.96 1.75
C ALA A 27 2.88 -5.49 1.80
N GLN A 28 2.49 -6.11 0.69
CA GLN A 28 2.41 -7.57 0.58
C GLN A 28 3.76 -8.24 0.85
N SER A 29 4.84 -7.79 0.18
CA SER A 29 6.17 -8.36 0.41
C SER A 29 6.70 -8.13 1.84
N LEU A 30 6.40 -6.97 2.44
CA LEU A 30 6.79 -6.68 3.83
C LEU A 30 6.04 -7.55 4.82
N LYS A 31 4.74 -7.80 4.59
CA LYS A 31 3.93 -8.75 5.35
C LYS A 31 4.55 -10.15 5.30
N GLU A 32 4.89 -10.63 4.10
CA GLU A 32 5.55 -11.93 3.90
C GLU A 32 6.92 -12.01 4.60
N ALA A 33 7.64 -10.90 4.68
CA ALA A 33 8.90 -10.79 5.43
C ALA A 33 8.72 -10.62 6.96
N GLY A 34 7.48 -10.60 7.47
CA GLY A 34 7.17 -10.40 8.89
C GLY A 34 7.36 -8.97 9.42
N LYS A 35 7.56 -8.00 8.53
CA LYS A 35 7.74 -6.57 8.84
C LYS A 35 6.39 -5.86 8.87
N LEU A 36 5.57 -6.19 9.86
CA LEU A 36 4.15 -5.82 9.89
C LEU A 36 3.91 -4.32 10.10
N ASP A 37 4.81 -3.64 10.81
CA ASP A 37 4.82 -2.19 11.00
C ASP A 37 5.01 -1.45 9.66
N GLU A 38 6.04 -1.84 8.90
CA GLU A 38 6.31 -1.28 7.58
C GLU A 38 5.17 -1.64 6.60
N ALA A 39 4.64 -2.86 6.67
CA ALA A 39 3.53 -3.29 5.82
C ALA A 39 2.27 -2.43 6.06
N LEU A 40 1.90 -2.23 7.32
CA LEU A 40 0.76 -1.38 7.71
C LEU A 40 0.96 0.06 7.24
N GLN A 41 2.16 0.62 7.41
CA GLN A 41 2.46 1.97 6.94
C GLN A 41 2.28 2.11 5.42
N ASN A 42 2.75 1.14 4.63
CA ASN A 42 2.64 1.20 3.17
C ASN A 42 1.21 1.03 2.69
N ILE A 43 0.42 0.13 3.28
CA ILE A 43 -0.97 -0.06 2.87
C ILE A 43 -1.86 1.12 3.28
N ASN A 44 -1.60 1.75 4.44
CA ASN A 44 -2.27 2.99 4.84
C ASN A 44 -1.97 4.15 3.89
N LYS A 45 -0.70 4.31 3.47
CA LYS A 45 -0.33 5.29 2.43
C LYS A 45 -0.98 5.02 1.09
N ALA A 46 -1.24 3.75 0.75
CA ALA A 46 -1.90 3.39 -0.50
C ALA A 46 -3.37 3.81 -0.52
N ILE A 47 -4.03 3.93 0.63
CA ILE A 47 -5.44 4.33 0.73
C ILE A 47 -5.65 5.74 1.29
N ASP A 48 -4.58 6.50 1.53
CA ASP A 48 -4.67 7.84 2.11
C ASP A 48 -5.47 8.79 1.20
N PRO A 49 -6.68 9.21 1.62
CA PRO A 49 -7.56 10.03 0.79
C PRO A 49 -7.03 11.47 0.62
N SER A 50 -6.04 11.90 1.41
CA SER A 50 -5.37 13.19 1.21
C SER A 50 -4.41 13.18 0.02
N ASN A 51 -4.13 12.00 -0.54
CA ASN A 51 -3.31 11.83 -1.73
C ASN A 51 -4.20 11.62 -2.96
N ASP A 52 -4.26 12.62 -3.85
CA ASP A 52 -5.06 12.60 -5.08
C ASP A 52 -4.80 11.40 -6.01
N LYS A 53 -3.70 10.68 -5.81
CA LYS A 53 -3.37 9.47 -6.58
C LYS A 53 -3.90 8.18 -5.94
N ALA A 54 -4.41 8.23 -4.71
CA ALA A 54 -4.95 7.09 -3.98
C ALA A 54 -6.23 6.54 -4.61
N ASP A 55 -6.96 7.32 -5.40
CA ASP A 55 -8.15 6.86 -6.13
C ASP A 55 -7.89 5.56 -6.92
N LYS A 56 -6.70 5.40 -7.50
CA LYS A 56 -6.36 4.21 -8.29
C LYS A 56 -6.13 2.96 -7.45
N THR A 57 -5.74 3.11 -6.19
CA THR A 57 -5.49 2.01 -5.25
C THR A 57 -6.72 1.75 -4.39
N ILE A 58 -7.46 2.76 -3.97
CA ILE A 58 -8.76 2.64 -3.29
C ILE A 58 -9.73 1.83 -4.16
N ASN A 59 -9.79 2.11 -5.47
CA ASN A 59 -10.64 1.38 -6.41
C ASN A 59 -10.03 0.03 -6.87
N TRP A 60 -8.86 -0.36 -6.38
CA TRP A 60 -8.22 -1.62 -6.75
C TRP A 60 -8.48 -2.69 -5.67
N PRO A 61 -9.22 -3.77 -5.96
CA PRO A 61 -9.61 -4.76 -4.96
C PRO A 61 -8.44 -5.38 -4.18
N ASN A 62 -7.31 -5.58 -4.85
CA ASN A 62 -6.09 -6.11 -4.23
C ASN A 62 -5.59 -5.25 -3.05
N THR A 63 -5.87 -3.95 -3.05
CA THR A 63 -5.50 -3.07 -1.94
C THR A 63 -6.19 -3.49 -0.64
N TRP A 64 -7.48 -3.81 -0.72
CA TRP A 64 -8.28 -4.22 0.44
C TRP A 64 -7.99 -5.65 0.87
N GLU A 65 -7.70 -6.54 -0.10
CA GLU A 65 -7.19 -7.88 0.18
C GLU A 65 -5.89 -7.82 0.98
N VAL A 66 -4.87 -7.11 0.47
CA VAL A 66 -3.58 -6.95 1.16
C VAL A 66 -3.75 -6.24 2.51
N ARG A 67 -4.62 -5.24 2.62
CA ARG A 67 -4.94 -4.59 3.91
C ARG A 67 -5.49 -5.60 4.91
N GLY A 68 -6.50 -6.38 4.52
CA GLY A 68 -7.09 -7.43 5.34
C GLY A 68 -6.04 -8.43 5.83
N GLU A 69 -5.17 -8.90 4.93
CA GLU A 69 -4.09 -9.82 5.28
C GLU A 69 -3.07 -9.23 6.25
N VAL A 70 -2.71 -7.94 6.10
CA VAL A 70 -1.79 -7.25 7.02
C VAL A 70 -2.39 -7.18 8.42
N TYR A 71 -3.65 -6.77 8.54
CA TYR A 71 -4.35 -6.72 9.81
C TYR A 71 -4.56 -8.10 10.44
N GLN A 72 -4.86 -9.12 9.62
CA GLN A 72 -4.93 -10.50 10.08
C GLN A 72 -3.58 -10.98 10.62
N ALA A 73 -2.47 -10.67 9.95
CA ALA A 73 -1.14 -11.01 10.42
C ALA A 73 -0.78 -10.30 11.74
N ILE A 74 -1.20 -9.04 11.90
CA ILE A 74 -1.06 -8.29 13.16
C ILE A 74 -1.83 -8.99 14.29
N PHE A 75 -3.10 -9.33 14.05
CA PHE A 75 -3.94 -10.03 15.03
C PHE A 75 -3.35 -11.38 15.46
N GLN A 76 -2.86 -12.16 14.50
CA GLN A 76 -2.27 -13.48 14.75
C GLN A 76 -0.88 -13.41 15.37
N SER A 77 -0.24 -12.24 15.37
CA SER A 77 1.11 -12.10 15.90
C SER A 77 1.17 -12.38 17.39
N LYS A 78 2.21 -13.11 17.80
CA LYS A 78 2.55 -13.31 19.22
C LYS A 78 3.39 -12.16 19.78
N ASN A 79 3.91 -11.28 18.92
CA ASN A 79 4.72 -10.14 19.33
C ASN A 79 3.80 -9.03 19.89
N ALA A 80 4.03 -8.67 21.15
CA ALA A 80 3.25 -7.63 21.82
C ALA A 80 3.35 -6.27 21.13
N GLU A 81 4.48 -5.95 20.48
CA GLU A 81 4.64 -4.68 19.76
C GLU A 81 3.75 -4.62 18.52
N PHE A 82 3.58 -5.73 17.80
CA PHE A 82 2.69 -5.77 16.65
C PHE A 82 1.22 -5.67 17.05
N LYS A 83 0.83 -6.22 18.20
CA LYS A 83 -0.53 -6.07 18.72
C LYS A 83 -0.91 -4.62 19.07
N LYS A 84 0.07 -3.74 19.29
CA LYS A 84 -0.18 -2.30 19.52
C LYS A 84 -0.34 -1.51 18.22
N LEU A 85 -0.08 -2.11 17.07
CA LEU A 85 -0.18 -1.43 15.77
C LEU A 85 -1.63 -1.14 15.36
N ALA A 86 -2.59 -1.87 15.93
CA ALA A 86 -4.02 -1.74 15.66
C ALA A 86 -4.80 -2.17 16.90
N ASP A 87 -5.75 -1.34 17.32
CA ASP A 87 -6.52 -1.58 18.55
C ASP A 87 -7.56 -2.69 18.34
N ASP A 88 -8.22 -2.70 17.17
CA ASP A 88 -9.06 -3.79 16.71
C ASP A 88 -8.76 -4.13 15.24
N PRO A 89 -7.76 -5.00 14.99
CA PRO A 89 -7.34 -5.32 13.64
C PRO A 89 -8.45 -5.90 12.75
N LEU A 90 -9.44 -6.59 13.33
CA LEU A 90 -10.49 -7.25 12.56
C LEU A 90 -11.56 -6.27 12.08
N THR A 91 -11.73 -5.14 12.78
CA THR A 91 -12.69 -4.09 12.43
C THR A 91 -12.04 -2.95 11.65
N GLU A 92 -10.72 -2.75 11.73
CA GLU A 92 -9.99 -1.71 10.97
C GLU A 92 -9.63 -2.10 9.53
N ALA A 93 -9.82 -3.37 9.17
CA ALA A 93 -9.46 -3.92 7.88
C ALA A 93 -10.44 -3.57 6.74
N VAL A 94 -11.62 -3.02 7.08
CA VAL A 94 -12.74 -2.73 6.17
C VAL A 94 -12.70 -1.33 5.56
#